data_AF-A0A815QFR4-F1
#
_entry.id   AF-A0A815QFR4-F1
#
_cell.length_a   1.000
_cell.length_b   1.000
_cell.length_c   1.000
_cell.angle_alpha   90.00
_cell.angle_beta   90.00
_cell.angle_gamma   90.00
#
_symmetry.space_group_name_H-M   'P 1'
#
loop_
_entity.id
_entity.type
_entity.pdbx_description
1 polymer ?
#
loop_
_entity_poly.entity_id
_entity_poly.type
_entity_poly.pdbx_seq_one_letter_code
_entity_poly.pdbx_strand_id
1 'polypeptide(L)'
;MLQPNQLIVDDAIKNDNSVIALSFQKMKQLNLYTGATVILQGCQETVCAVDIGLCPTDRIQMNRAVRNNLRVCLGDIVSIEGCLDVKDGERIDVLPVDDTVHGITGNLLEVYLKPYFVGKPYRPVHKGDVFIVHAAMHAVEFKVIETEPSPYCIVTPDTVIRCGDNPIKREEEEISLNEIGYDDIGGVSKQLAQIKKMVELSLKYPQLFKTIDVKPPRRILLYGPLGTGKTLIARAVANETGAFFFLIHGSEIMSKLPGESELNLRKVFEEAKKNAPAIIFIDKLDVIAPKREQKSW
;
A
#
# COMPACT_ATOMS: atom_id res chain seq x y z
N MET A 1 -12.31 21.42 7.57
CA MET A 1 -10.98 22.04 7.72
C MET A 1 -9.97 20.91 7.84
N LEU A 2 -8.90 20.94 7.04
CA LEU A 2 -7.83 19.94 7.12
C LEU A 2 -7.10 20.06 8.45
N GLN A 3 -6.63 18.93 8.98
CA GLN A 3 -5.74 18.97 10.15
C GLN A 3 -4.42 19.66 9.79
N PRO A 4 -3.68 20.21 10.77
CA PRO A 4 -2.41 20.89 10.50
C PRO A 4 -1.39 20.03 9.77
N ASN A 5 -1.42 18.71 9.95
CA ASN A 5 -0.54 17.74 9.32
C ASN A 5 -1.11 17.12 8.02
N GLN A 6 -2.25 17.60 7.52
CA GLN A 6 -2.82 17.15 6.24
C GLN A 6 -2.54 18.16 5.14
N LEU A 7 -2.06 17.67 4.00
CA LEU A 7 -1.61 18.48 2.87
C LEU A 7 -2.11 17.91 1.55
N ILE A 8 -2.41 18.80 0.61
CA ILE A 8 -2.85 18.46 -0.74
C ILE A 8 -1.62 18.14 -1.59
N VAL A 9 -1.62 16.98 -2.22
CA VAL A 9 -0.56 16.49 -3.10
C VAL A 9 -0.47 17.37 -4.35
N ASP A 10 0.72 17.88 -4.61
CA ASP A 10 1.06 18.69 -5.78
C ASP A 10 2.33 18.15 -6.46
N ASP A 11 2.53 18.55 -7.71
CA ASP A 11 3.65 18.03 -8.49
C ASP A 11 4.96 18.73 -8.13
N ALA A 12 6.05 17.95 -8.04
CA ALA A 12 7.36 18.47 -7.72
C ALA A 12 8.10 19.00 -8.96
N ILE A 13 8.74 20.16 -8.81
CA ILE A 13 9.64 20.74 -9.84
C ILE A 13 10.97 19.97 -9.89
N LYS A 14 11.48 19.52 -8.73
CA LYS A 14 12.69 18.70 -8.62
C LYS A 14 12.29 17.22 -8.64
N ASN A 15 12.89 16.45 -9.55
CA ASN A 15 12.63 15.01 -9.67
C ASN A 15 13.60 14.20 -8.79
N ASP A 16 13.29 14.06 -7.51
CA ASP A 16 14.03 13.21 -6.57
C ASP A 16 13.05 12.28 -5.83
N ASN A 17 13.34 10.97 -5.81
CA ASN A 17 12.41 9.97 -5.29
C ASN A 17 12.40 9.87 -3.76
N SER A 18 13.27 10.59 -3.06
CA SER A 18 13.36 10.54 -1.59
C SER A 18 13.10 11.90 -0.95
N VAL A 19 12.69 12.91 -1.73
CA VAL A 19 12.54 14.28 -1.25
C VAL A 19 11.14 14.80 -1.56
N ILE A 20 10.51 15.38 -0.55
CA ILE A 20 9.31 16.19 -0.70
C ILE A 20 9.61 17.66 -0.45
N ALA A 21 8.83 18.56 -1.04
CA ALA A 21 9.01 19.99 -0.82
C ALA A 21 7.78 20.62 -0.14
N LEU A 22 8.04 21.41 0.89
CA LEU A 22 7.04 22.13 1.67
C LEU A 22 7.34 23.62 1.71
N SER A 23 6.30 24.44 1.88
CA SER A 23 6.49 25.86 2.13
C SER A 23 7.23 26.08 3.46
N PHE A 24 8.07 27.10 3.52
CA PHE A 24 8.78 27.48 4.75
C PHE A 24 7.83 27.70 5.94
N GLN A 25 6.67 28.32 5.69
CA GLN A 25 5.65 28.54 6.72
C GLN A 25 5.09 27.23 7.26
N LYS A 26 4.84 26.25 6.38
CA LYS A 26 4.31 24.94 6.78
C LYS A 26 5.34 24.14 7.57
N MET A 27 6.60 24.14 7.14
CA MET A 27 7.69 23.49 7.87
C MET A 27 7.81 24.06 9.28
N LYS A 28 7.78 25.39 9.44
CA LYS A 28 7.79 26.04 10.75
C LYS A 28 6.59 25.65 11.61
N GLN A 29 5.40 25.53 11.01
CA GLN A 29 4.19 25.10 11.73
C GLN A 29 4.30 23.66 12.25
N LEU A 30 4.95 22.78 11.50
CA LEU A 30 5.14 21.37 11.84
C LEU A 30 6.44 21.10 12.61
N ASN A 31 7.22 22.13 12.95
CA ASN A 31 8.56 22.02 13.53
C ASN A 31 9.52 21.13 12.72
N LEU A 32 9.41 21.17 11.39
CA LEU A 32 10.28 20.45 10.46
C LEU A 32 11.40 21.37 9.95
N TYR A 33 12.55 20.77 9.64
CA TYR A 33 13.71 21.44 9.05
C TYR A 33 14.15 20.74 7.77
N THR A 34 14.93 21.43 6.93
CA THR A 34 15.46 20.86 5.69
C THR A 34 16.36 19.66 6.00
N GLY A 35 16.11 18.54 5.33
CA GLY A 35 16.77 17.26 5.57
C GLY A 35 16.15 16.43 6.69
N ALA A 36 15.13 16.93 7.40
CA ALA A 36 14.40 16.12 8.37
C ALA A 36 13.68 14.96 7.65
N THR A 37 13.72 13.78 8.25
CA THR A 37 12.97 12.62 7.78
C THR A 37 11.53 12.69 8.28
N VAL A 38 10.58 12.44 7.38
CA VAL A 38 9.16 12.39 7.69
C VAL A 38 8.56 11.08 7.21
N ILE A 39 7.54 10.62 7.92
CA ILE A 39 6.63 9.58 7.48
C ILE A 39 5.48 10.26 6.75
N LEU A 40 5.21 9.76 5.55
CA LEU A 40 4.07 10.15 4.75
C LEU A 40 3.07 9.01 4.72
N GLN A 41 1.81 9.33 4.97
CA GLN A 41 0.73 8.38 4.97
C GLN A 41 -0.34 8.82 3.97
N GLY A 42 -0.51 8.00 2.93
CA GLY A 42 -1.60 8.01 1.98
C GLY A 42 -2.43 6.73 2.15
N CYS A 43 -2.75 6.06 1.05
CA CYS A 43 -3.28 4.69 1.10
C CYS A 43 -2.19 3.68 1.52
N GLN A 44 -0.92 4.01 1.24
CA GLN A 44 0.27 3.33 1.74
C GLN A 44 1.17 4.31 2.51
N GLU A 45 2.17 3.78 3.19
CA GLU A 45 3.14 4.55 3.97
C GLU A 45 4.51 4.55 3.27
N THR A 46 5.21 5.68 3.32
CA THR A 46 6.62 5.78 2.89
C THR A 46 7.36 6.82 3.72
N VAL A 47 8.69 6.84 3.62
CA VAL A 47 9.55 7.82 4.30
C VAL A 47 10.23 8.73 3.28
N CYS A 48 10.29 10.02 3.58
CA CYS A 48 10.92 11.02 2.71
C CYS A 48 11.71 12.05 3.53
N ALA A 49 12.70 12.66 2.90
CA ALA A 49 13.37 13.84 3.44
C ALA A 49 12.62 15.11 3.02
N VAL A 50 12.59 16.11 3.89
CA VAL A 50 11.93 17.39 3.62
C VAL A 50 12.91 18.40 3.03
N ASP A 51 12.53 19.08 1.95
CA ASP A 51 13.21 20.25 1.42
C ASP A 51 12.26 21.47 1.37
N ILE A 52 12.83 22.67 1.27
CA ILE A 52 12.06 23.90 1.12
C ILE A 52 11.62 24.03 -0.33
N GLY A 53 10.30 24.15 -0.53
CA GLY A 53 9.64 24.34 -1.83
C GLY A 53 8.97 25.70 -1.97
N LEU A 54 8.82 26.14 -3.22
CA LEU A 54 7.97 27.27 -3.59
C LEU A 54 6.54 26.77 -3.84
N CYS A 55 5.84 26.39 -2.77
CA CYS A 55 4.47 25.90 -2.83
C CYS A 55 3.57 26.59 -1.77
N PRO A 56 2.24 26.58 -1.95
CA PRO A 56 1.29 27.01 -0.93
C PRO A 56 1.39 26.23 0.39
N THR A 57 0.96 26.83 1.49
CA THR A 57 1.07 26.26 2.85
C THR A 57 0.20 25.01 3.07
N ASP A 58 -0.85 24.84 2.26
CA ASP A 58 -1.76 23.70 2.26
C ASP A 58 -1.34 22.58 1.31
N ARG A 59 -0.19 22.71 0.63
CA ARG A 59 0.31 21.75 -0.36
C ARG A 59 1.62 21.09 0.02
N ILE A 60 1.81 19.89 -0.52
CA ILE A 60 3.05 19.10 -0.46
C ILE A 60 3.45 18.70 -1.86
N GLN A 61 4.66 19.05 -2.26
CA GLN A 61 5.19 18.71 -3.59
C GLN A 61 5.97 17.40 -3.52
N MET A 62 5.64 16.46 -4.40
CA MET A 62 6.30 15.17 -4.50
C MET A 62 6.31 14.66 -5.94
N ASN A 63 7.32 13.87 -6.31
CA ASN A 63 7.43 13.34 -7.67
C ASN A 63 6.53 12.12 -7.89
N ARG A 64 6.50 11.60 -9.12
CA ARG A 64 5.68 10.45 -9.47
C ARG A 64 6.04 9.18 -8.68
N ALA A 65 7.32 8.96 -8.36
CA ALA A 65 7.75 7.78 -7.60
C ALA A 65 7.15 7.78 -6.19
N VAL A 66 7.26 8.90 -5.47
CA VAL A 66 6.68 9.04 -4.12
C VAL A 66 5.15 8.92 -4.16
N ARG A 67 4.49 9.50 -5.18
CA ARG A 67 3.03 9.36 -5.36
C ARG A 67 2.60 7.92 -5.60
N ASN A 68 3.35 7.18 -6.44
CA ASN A 68 3.08 5.77 -6.69
C ASN A 68 3.25 4.94 -5.41
N ASN A 69 4.31 5.18 -4.63
CA ASN A 69 4.56 4.47 -3.37
C ASN A 69 3.45 4.75 -2.34
N LEU A 70 2.96 5.98 -2.26
CA LEU A 70 1.82 6.37 -1.39
C LEU A 70 0.45 5.94 -1.94
N ARG A 71 0.38 5.57 -3.22
CA ARG A 71 -0.83 5.32 -4.01
C ARG A 71 -1.80 6.50 -4.00
N VAL A 72 -1.30 7.69 -4.34
CA VAL A 72 -2.07 8.94 -4.37
C VAL A 72 -1.92 9.68 -5.71
N CYS A 73 -2.98 10.39 -6.09
CA CYS A 73 -3.03 11.28 -7.25
C CYS A 73 -2.73 12.74 -6.88
N LEU A 74 -2.55 13.58 -7.90
CA LEU A 74 -2.48 15.03 -7.69
C LEU A 74 -3.84 15.54 -7.19
N GLY A 75 -3.82 16.37 -6.14
CA GLY A 75 -5.03 16.88 -5.50
C GLY A 75 -5.54 16.04 -4.32
N ASP A 76 -5.02 14.83 -4.12
CA ASP A 76 -5.37 14.00 -2.97
C ASP A 76 -4.76 14.57 -1.69
N ILE A 77 -5.21 14.09 -0.54
CA ILE A 77 -4.75 14.53 0.77
C ILE A 77 -3.86 13.45 1.39
N VAL A 78 -2.67 13.84 1.84
CA VAL A 78 -1.77 12.98 2.61
C VAL A 78 -1.51 13.57 3.99
N SER A 79 -1.24 12.71 4.97
CA SER A 79 -0.74 13.13 6.28
C SER A 79 0.77 13.04 6.37
N ILE A 80 1.38 13.99 7.06
CA ILE A 80 2.83 14.08 7.28
C ILE A 80 3.15 14.10 8.78
N GLU A 81 4.08 13.26 9.19
CA GLU A 81 4.55 13.20 10.58
C GLU A 81 6.09 13.20 10.63
N GLY A 82 6.67 13.93 11.58
CA GLY A 82 8.12 13.96 11.78
C GLY A 82 8.62 12.64 12.34
N CYS A 83 9.65 12.06 11.73
CA CYS A 83 10.26 10.82 12.17
C CYS A 83 11.64 11.09 12.79
N LEU A 84 11.67 11.20 14.13
CA LEU A 84 12.91 11.45 14.88
C LEU A 84 13.70 10.17 15.16
N ASP A 85 13.04 9.01 15.11
CA ASP A 85 13.60 7.72 15.52
C ASP A 85 14.14 6.89 14.36
N VAL A 86 14.26 7.48 13.16
CA VAL A 86 14.79 6.77 12.00
C VAL A 86 16.26 6.42 12.21
N LYS A 87 16.60 5.16 12.02
CA LYS A 87 17.96 4.64 12.22
C LYS A 87 18.68 4.51 10.89
N ASP A 88 20.00 4.57 10.97
CA ASP A 88 20.87 4.20 9.85
C ASP A 88 20.68 2.71 9.52
N GLY A 89 20.63 2.41 8.22
CA GLY A 89 20.47 1.05 7.73
C GLY A 89 21.75 0.24 7.88
N GLU A 90 21.64 -0.96 8.42
CA GLU A 90 22.69 -1.98 8.38
C GLU A 90 22.70 -2.66 7.00
N ARG A 91 21.51 -2.96 6.48
CA ARG A 91 21.33 -3.60 5.17
C ARG A 91 20.04 -3.16 4.49
N ILE A 92 20.09 -3.06 3.16
CA ILE A 92 18.88 -3.06 2.32
C ILE A 92 19.00 -4.11 1.22
N ASP A 93 17.91 -4.82 0.96
CA ASP A 93 17.81 -5.80 -0.13
C ASP A 93 16.85 -5.21 -1.19
N VAL A 94 17.37 -5.00 -2.42
CA VAL A 94 16.61 -4.44 -3.53
C VAL A 94 16.61 -5.39 -4.73
N LEU A 95 15.55 -5.37 -5.52
CA LEU A 95 15.44 -6.14 -6.76
C LEU A 95 15.03 -5.23 -7.92
N PRO A 96 15.58 -5.44 -9.13
CA PRO A 96 15.15 -4.72 -10.31
C PRO A 96 13.81 -5.25 -10.84
N VAL A 97 13.09 -4.43 -11.60
CA VAL A 97 11.92 -4.86 -12.39
C VAL A 97 12.39 -5.40 -13.74
N ASP A 98 11.88 -6.57 -14.13
CA ASP A 98 12.35 -7.39 -15.26
C ASP A 98 12.41 -6.65 -16.60
N ASP A 99 11.37 -5.89 -16.93
CA ASP A 99 11.26 -5.20 -18.21
C ASP A 99 12.23 -4.01 -18.34
N THR A 100 12.72 -3.49 -17.20
CA THR A 100 13.67 -2.37 -17.17
C THR A 100 15.14 -2.79 -17.23
N VAL A 101 15.43 -4.09 -17.08
CA VAL A 101 16.80 -4.62 -17.12
C VAL A 101 17.17 -5.33 -18.42
N HIS A 102 16.23 -5.44 -19.37
CA HIS A 102 16.48 -6.06 -20.66
C HIS A 102 17.58 -5.33 -21.44
N GLY A 103 18.64 -6.06 -21.79
CA GLY A 103 19.75 -5.55 -22.59
C GLY A 103 20.80 -4.74 -21.81
N ILE A 104 20.67 -4.63 -20.49
CA ILE A 104 21.67 -3.97 -19.66
C ILE A 104 22.82 -4.95 -19.38
N THR A 105 24.04 -4.54 -19.72
CA THR A 105 25.26 -5.26 -19.38
C THR A 105 25.99 -4.53 -18.26
N GLY A 106 26.34 -5.26 -17.19
CA GLY A 106 27.09 -4.72 -16.07
C GLY A 106 26.46 -5.01 -14.71
N ASN A 107 27.19 -4.67 -13.64
CA ASN A 107 26.73 -4.85 -12.28
C ASN A 107 25.78 -3.71 -11.89
N LEU A 108 24.50 -4.02 -11.66
CA LEU A 108 23.46 -3.05 -11.31
C LEU A 108 23.79 -2.27 -10.02
N LEU A 109 24.48 -2.91 -9.07
CA LEU A 109 24.89 -2.28 -7.82
C LEU A 109 25.87 -1.13 -8.06
N GLU A 110 26.92 -1.37 -8.85
CA GLU A 110 27.97 -0.38 -9.10
C GLU A 110 27.51 0.74 -10.04
N VAL A 111 26.70 0.40 -11.05
CA VAL A 111 26.32 1.34 -12.11
C VAL A 111 25.13 2.22 -11.70
N TYR A 112 24.15 1.67 -10.97
CA TYR A 112 22.92 2.38 -10.62
C TYR A 112 22.84 2.71 -9.14
N LEU A 113 22.86 1.68 -8.27
CA LEU A 113 22.51 1.85 -6.85
C LEU A 113 23.55 2.67 -6.09
N LYS A 114 24.84 2.37 -6.24
CA LYS A 114 25.90 3.14 -5.55
C LYS A 114 25.89 4.62 -5.91
N PRO A 115 25.90 5.03 -7.20
CA PRO A 115 25.77 6.46 -7.55
C PRO A 115 24.49 7.10 -7.02
N TYR A 116 23.38 6.37 -6.99
CA TYR A 116 22.09 6.87 -6.51
C TYR A 116 22.08 7.17 -5.00
N PHE A 117 22.63 6.27 -4.18
CA PHE A 117 22.67 6.42 -2.72
C PHE A 117 23.87 7.22 -2.21
N VAL A 118 25.03 7.10 -2.84
CA VAL A 118 26.25 7.82 -2.43
C VAL A 118 26.24 9.26 -2.95
N GLY A 119 25.60 9.54 -4.09
CA GLY A 119 25.55 10.86 -4.70
C GLY A 119 24.73 11.90 -3.92
N LYS A 120 23.85 11.46 -3.02
CA LYS A 120 23.15 12.33 -2.06
C LYS A 120 23.10 11.65 -0.69
N PRO A 121 23.72 12.25 0.34
CA PRO A 121 23.77 11.59 1.64
C PRO A 121 22.37 11.55 2.27
N TYR A 122 22.11 10.47 3.02
CA TYR A 122 20.93 10.30 3.88
C TYR A 122 19.58 10.12 3.16
N ARG A 123 19.51 9.22 2.16
CA ARG A 123 18.22 8.85 1.55
C ARG A 123 17.43 7.91 2.47
N PRO A 124 16.26 8.31 2.99
CA PRO A 124 15.37 7.37 3.66
C PRO A 124 14.72 6.44 2.63
N VAL A 125 14.52 5.18 3.00
CA VAL A 125 13.84 4.17 2.20
C VAL A 125 12.88 3.37 3.07
N HIS A 126 11.72 3.03 2.51
CA HIS A 126 10.73 2.14 3.11
C HIS A 126 10.70 0.79 2.39
N LYS A 127 10.45 -0.28 3.12
CA LYS A 127 10.18 -1.61 2.55
C LYS A 127 8.95 -1.55 1.64
N GLY A 128 9.10 -2.00 0.41
CA GLY A 128 8.06 -1.94 -0.62
C GLY A 128 8.15 -0.72 -1.53
N ASP A 129 8.98 0.27 -1.22
CA ASP A 129 9.16 1.44 -2.10
C ASP A 129 9.69 0.99 -3.47
N VAL A 130 9.10 1.58 -4.53
CA VAL A 130 9.59 1.49 -5.89
C VAL A 130 10.22 2.82 -6.27
N PHE A 131 11.41 2.78 -6.86
CA PHE A 131 12.12 3.98 -7.27
C PHE A 131 12.88 3.75 -8.59
N ILE A 132 13.04 4.83 -9.35
CA ILE A 132 13.67 4.80 -10.67
C ILE A 132 15.07 5.41 -10.56
N VAL A 133 16.07 4.67 -11.02
CA VAL A 133 17.46 5.14 -11.07
C VAL A 133 17.89 5.28 -12.53
N HIS A 134 18.45 6.44 -12.86
CA HIS A 134 18.94 6.74 -14.20
C HIS A 134 20.47 6.62 -14.19
N ALA A 135 21.02 5.85 -15.13
CA ALA A 135 22.46 5.81 -15.39
C ALA A 135 22.72 5.81 -16.90
N ALA A 136 23.59 6.72 -17.35
CA ALA A 136 23.87 6.95 -18.77
C ALA A 136 22.58 7.19 -19.59
N MET A 137 22.21 6.27 -20.48
CA MET A 137 21.02 6.36 -21.34
C MET A 137 19.85 5.47 -20.89
N HIS A 138 20.00 4.73 -19.79
CA HIS A 138 19.00 3.78 -19.32
C HIS A 138 18.45 4.17 -17.96
N ALA A 139 17.19 3.80 -17.73
CA ALA A 139 16.52 3.91 -16.45
C ALA A 139 16.13 2.51 -15.98
N VAL A 140 16.46 2.19 -14.74
CA VAL A 140 16.11 0.91 -14.10
C VAL A 140 15.22 1.18 -12.91
N GLU A 141 14.12 0.45 -12.83
CA GLU A 141 13.22 0.48 -11.69
C GLU A 141 13.67 -0.56 -10.67
N PHE A 142 13.73 -0.17 -9.41
CA PHE A 142 14.07 -1.04 -8.30
C PHE A 142 12.97 -1.00 -7.25
N LYS A 143 12.72 -2.14 -6.62
CA LYS A 143 11.86 -2.27 -5.45
C LYS A 143 12.68 -2.65 -4.23
N VAL A 144 12.41 -1.99 -3.11
CA VAL A 144 12.96 -2.36 -1.80
C VAL A 144 12.21 -3.58 -1.27
N ILE A 145 12.88 -4.72 -1.17
CA ILE A 145 12.28 -5.96 -0.68
C ILE A 145 12.34 -6.04 0.84
N GLU A 146 13.48 -5.67 1.41
CA GLU A 146 13.71 -5.72 2.85
C GLU A 146 14.67 -4.60 3.29
N THR A 147 14.48 -4.15 4.53
CA THR A 147 15.29 -3.15 5.20
C THR A 147 15.69 -3.66 6.58
N GLU A 148 16.92 -3.38 6.99
CA GLU A 148 17.44 -3.68 8.33
C GLU A 148 18.02 -2.39 8.90
N PRO A 149 17.36 -1.75 9.90
CA PRO A 149 16.09 -2.14 10.53
C PRO A 149 14.85 -1.99 9.63
N SER A 150 13.83 -2.80 9.90
CA SER A 150 12.54 -2.83 9.19
C SER A 150 11.49 -2.00 9.97
N PRO A 151 10.53 -1.32 9.31
CA PRO A 151 10.25 -1.34 7.87
C PRO A 151 10.97 -0.26 7.06
N TYR A 152 11.68 0.68 7.70
CA TYR A 152 12.37 1.77 7.02
C TYR A 152 13.71 2.10 7.69
N CYS A 153 14.66 2.63 6.92
CA CYS A 153 15.95 3.08 7.41
C CYS A 153 16.53 4.20 6.53
N ILE A 154 17.57 4.89 7.01
CA ILE A 154 18.37 5.80 6.20
C ILE A 154 19.52 5.02 5.57
N VAL A 155 19.67 5.11 4.25
CA VAL A 155 20.81 4.52 3.55
C VAL A 155 22.02 5.45 3.71
N THR A 156 23.04 4.96 4.41
CA THR A 156 24.31 5.64 4.64
C THR A 156 25.44 4.96 3.85
N PRO A 157 26.65 5.55 3.76
CA PRO A 157 27.79 4.89 3.10
C PRO A 157 28.18 3.55 3.72
N ASP A 158 27.84 3.31 4.98
CA ASP A 158 28.12 2.06 5.71
C ASP A 158 27.01 1.01 5.54
N THR A 159 25.86 1.39 4.98
CA THR A 159 24.74 0.46 4.71
C THR A 159 25.13 -0.55 3.63
N VAL A 160 24.97 -1.84 3.91
CA VAL A 160 25.19 -2.90 2.93
C VAL A 160 24.01 -2.94 1.95
N ILE A 161 24.22 -2.54 0.70
CA ILE A 161 23.21 -2.62 -0.36
C ILE A 161 23.38 -3.95 -1.10
N ARG A 162 22.36 -4.82 -1.07
CA ARG A 162 22.32 -6.04 -1.87
C ARG A 162 21.32 -5.90 -3.00
N CYS A 163 21.76 -6.22 -4.21
CA CYS A 163 20.89 -6.35 -5.38
C CYS A 163 20.80 -7.83 -5.72
N GLY A 164 19.60 -8.42 -5.66
CA GLY A 164 19.42 -9.81 -6.06
C GLY A 164 19.34 -10.00 -7.57
N ASP A 165 19.62 -11.22 -8.03
CA ASP A 165 19.73 -11.56 -9.45
C ASP A 165 18.40 -11.93 -10.12
N ASN A 166 17.34 -12.18 -9.33
CA ASN A 166 16.02 -12.55 -9.84
C ASN A 166 15.14 -11.29 -9.91
N PRO A 167 14.92 -10.71 -11.10
CA PRO A 167 14.09 -9.52 -11.23
C PRO A 167 12.63 -9.82 -10.87
N ILE A 168 11.94 -8.79 -10.39
CA ILE A 168 10.50 -8.83 -10.14
C ILE A 168 9.79 -8.68 -11.49
N LYS A 169 8.75 -9.48 -11.72
CA LYS A 169 7.94 -9.34 -12.93
C LYS A 169 7.12 -8.06 -12.86
N ARG A 170 7.13 -7.25 -13.92
CA ARG A 170 6.27 -6.06 -14.00
C ARG A 170 4.80 -6.37 -13.75
N GLU A 171 4.29 -7.49 -14.24
CA GLU A 171 2.91 -7.91 -13.99
C GLU A 171 2.60 -8.09 -12.49
N GLU A 172 3.54 -8.66 -11.73
CA GLU A 172 3.37 -8.84 -10.27
C GLU A 172 3.38 -7.48 -9.55
N GLU A 173 4.22 -6.55 -10.02
CA GLU A 173 4.24 -5.18 -9.49
C GLU A 173 3.02 -4.37 -9.89
N GLU A 174 2.55 -4.48 -11.13
CA GLU A 174 1.35 -3.80 -11.62
C GLU A 174 0.09 -4.34 -10.93
N ILE A 175 0.03 -5.62 -10.59
CA ILE A 175 -1.06 -6.16 -9.76
C ILE A 175 -1.04 -5.51 -8.37
N SER A 176 0.15 -5.33 -7.78
CA SER A 176 0.36 -4.65 -6.49
C SER A 176 0.07 -3.14 -6.56
N LEU A 177 0.46 -2.46 -7.65
CA LEU A 177 0.22 -1.02 -7.87
C LEU A 177 -1.24 -0.73 -8.24
N ASN A 178 -1.90 -1.64 -8.96
CA ASN A 178 -3.33 -1.57 -9.31
C ASN A 178 -4.22 -2.27 -8.28
N GLU A 179 -3.74 -2.44 -7.04
CA GLU A 179 -4.58 -2.86 -5.93
C GLU A 179 -5.68 -1.82 -5.74
N ILE A 180 -6.88 -2.19 -6.19
CA ILE A 180 -8.10 -1.37 -6.14
C ILE A 180 -8.22 -0.74 -4.75
N GLY A 181 -8.32 0.59 -4.67
CA GLY A 181 -8.60 1.36 -3.47
C GLY A 181 -10.03 1.87 -3.44
N TYR A 182 -10.39 2.67 -2.43
CA TYR A 182 -11.73 3.26 -2.37
C TYR A 182 -11.99 4.27 -3.49
N ASP A 183 -10.95 4.95 -3.96
CA ASP A 183 -11.04 6.01 -4.95
C ASP A 183 -11.26 5.46 -6.38
N ASP A 184 -10.98 4.18 -6.59
CA ASP A 184 -11.24 3.47 -7.85
C ASP A 184 -12.72 3.07 -8.02
N ILE A 185 -13.57 3.32 -7.03
CA ILE A 185 -14.97 2.85 -7.02
C ILE A 185 -15.96 4.02 -7.10
N GLY A 186 -16.42 4.29 -8.31
CA GLY A 186 -17.41 5.33 -8.60
C GLY A 186 -18.84 4.98 -8.18
N GLY A 187 -19.62 6.00 -7.80
CA GLY A 187 -21.09 5.91 -7.68
C GLY A 187 -21.65 5.21 -6.44
N VAL A 188 -20.81 4.81 -5.49
CA VAL A 188 -21.21 4.02 -4.29
C VAL A 188 -20.71 4.61 -2.97
N SER A 189 -20.52 5.93 -2.91
CA SER A 189 -19.97 6.63 -1.74
C SER A 189 -20.72 6.36 -0.43
N LYS A 190 -22.06 6.26 -0.47
CA LYS A 190 -22.89 5.95 0.71
C LYS A 190 -22.64 4.53 1.23
N GLN A 191 -22.54 3.55 0.33
CA GLN A 191 -22.32 2.15 0.65
C GLN A 191 -20.90 1.95 1.18
N LEU A 192 -19.90 2.59 0.56
CA LEU A 192 -18.52 2.59 1.05
C LEU A 192 -18.42 3.17 2.45
N ALA A 193 -19.10 4.29 2.75
CA ALA A 193 -19.11 4.87 4.10
C ALA A 193 -19.69 3.90 5.15
N GLN A 194 -20.75 3.15 4.81
CA GLN A 194 -21.32 2.13 5.70
C GLN A 194 -20.34 0.98 5.93
N ILE A 195 -19.69 0.49 4.87
CA ILE A 195 -18.75 -0.62 4.97
C ILE A 195 -17.49 -0.21 5.73
N LYS A 196 -16.91 0.97 5.45
CA LYS A 196 -15.83 1.58 6.24
C LYS A 196 -16.19 1.59 7.72
N LYS A 197 -17.37 2.11 8.07
CA LYS A 197 -17.82 2.18 9.46
C LYS A 197 -18.00 0.80 10.12
N MET A 198 -18.40 -0.23 9.38
CA MET A 198 -18.63 -1.56 9.95
C MET A 198 -17.34 -2.39 10.03
N VAL A 199 -16.52 -2.35 8.99
CA VAL A 199 -15.32 -3.18 8.84
C VAL A 199 -14.10 -2.50 9.45
N GLU A 200 -13.82 -1.26 9.07
CA GLU A 200 -12.59 -0.58 9.47
C GLU A 200 -12.57 -0.27 10.98
N LEU A 201 -13.68 0.21 11.54
CA LEU A 201 -13.77 0.45 12.99
C LEU A 201 -13.61 -0.84 13.80
N SER A 202 -14.18 -1.95 13.32
CA SER A 202 -14.12 -3.22 14.05
C SER A 202 -12.75 -3.87 14.00
N LEU A 203 -12.01 -3.69 12.90
CA LEU A 203 -10.65 -4.19 12.73
C LEU A 203 -9.59 -3.28 13.37
N LYS A 204 -9.66 -1.96 13.18
CA LYS A 204 -8.67 -0.99 13.70
C LYS A 204 -8.85 -0.71 15.20
N TYR A 205 -10.09 -0.67 15.70
CA TYR A 205 -10.37 -0.26 17.08
C TYR A 205 -11.22 -1.26 17.88
N PRO A 206 -10.78 -2.53 18.03
CA PRO A 206 -11.55 -3.55 18.74
C PRO A 206 -11.80 -3.20 20.22
N GLN A 207 -10.97 -2.35 20.82
CA GLN A 207 -11.13 -1.91 22.21
C GLN A 207 -12.38 -1.05 22.42
N LEU A 208 -12.75 -0.20 21.44
CA LEU A 208 -13.95 0.63 21.54
C LEU A 208 -15.20 -0.22 21.74
N PHE A 209 -15.31 -1.33 21.00
CA PHE A 209 -16.41 -2.28 21.09
C PHE A 209 -16.45 -3.02 22.43
N LYS A 210 -15.29 -3.29 23.04
CA LYS A 210 -15.21 -3.88 24.39
C LYS A 210 -15.65 -2.90 25.47
N THR A 211 -15.26 -1.64 25.37
CA THR A 211 -15.61 -0.60 26.37
C THR A 211 -17.11 -0.34 26.43
N ILE A 212 -17.80 -0.39 25.29
CA ILE A 212 -19.25 -0.17 25.20
C ILE A 212 -20.08 -1.46 25.29
N ASP A 213 -19.43 -2.62 25.49
CA ASP A 213 -20.03 -3.96 25.51
C ASP A 213 -20.96 -4.26 24.30
N VAL A 214 -20.55 -3.81 23.11
CA VAL A 214 -21.27 -4.08 21.86
C VAL A 214 -20.43 -4.97 20.96
N LYS A 215 -21.01 -6.06 20.46
CA LYS A 215 -20.34 -6.93 19.50
C LYS A 215 -20.30 -6.27 18.10
N PRO A 216 -19.13 -6.16 17.45
CA PRO A 216 -19.07 -5.60 16.10
C PRO A 216 -19.81 -6.49 15.09
N PRO A 217 -20.38 -5.89 14.03
CA PRO A 217 -20.99 -6.66 12.95
C PRO A 217 -19.92 -7.47 12.22
N ARG A 218 -20.06 -8.80 12.21
CA ARG A 218 -19.10 -9.73 11.58
C ARG A 218 -19.50 -10.19 10.18
N ARG A 219 -20.72 -9.90 9.75
CA ARG A 219 -21.33 -10.46 8.53
C ARG A 219 -22.00 -9.33 7.77
N ILE A 220 -21.53 -9.11 6.55
CA ILE A 220 -22.03 -8.07 5.65
C ILE A 220 -22.47 -8.75 4.36
N LEU A 221 -23.68 -8.43 3.89
CA LEU A 221 -24.20 -8.93 2.63
C LEU A 221 -24.27 -7.78 1.63
N LEU A 222 -23.46 -7.85 0.57
CA LEU A 222 -23.55 -6.96 -0.57
C LEU A 222 -24.50 -7.56 -1.61
N TYR A 223 -25.55 -6.84 -1.98
CA TYR A 223 -26.56 -7.31 -2.94
C TYR A 223 -26.82 -6.29 -4.05
N GLY A 224 -27.49 -6.72 -5.11
CA GLY A 224 -27.85 -5.91 -6.29
C GLY A 224 -27.42 -6.56 -7.61
N PRO A 225 -27.64 -5.90 -8.76
CA PRO A 225 -27.33 -6.44 -10.08
C PRO A 225 -25.85 -6.81 -10.29
N LEU A 226 -25.57 -7.66 -11.29
CA LEU A 226 -24.22 -7.93 -11.75
C LEU A 226 -23.59 -6.64 -12.33
N GLY A 227 -22.29 -6.46 -12.14
CA GLY A 227 -21.57 -5.29 -12.67
C GLY A 227 -21.63 -4.04 -11.80
N THR A 228 -22.31 -4.04 -10.65
CA THR A 228 -22.32 -2.88 -9.72
C THR A 228 -21.09 -2.82 -8.79
N GLY A 229 -19.99 -3.48 -9.13
CA GLY A 229 -18.73 -3.39 -8.39
C GLY A 229 -18.66 -4.07 -7.01
N LYS A 230 -19.49 -5.08 -6.69
CA LYS A 230 -19.46 -5.75 -5.36
C LYS A 230 -18.10 -6.36 -5.02
N THR A 231 -17.51 -7.07 -5.98
CA THR A 231 -16.18 -7.68 -5.84
C THR A 231 -15.08 -6.62 -5.77
N LEU A 232 -15.23 -5.50 -6.50
CA LEU A 232 -14.31 -4.35 -6.42
C LEU A 232 -14.34 -3.72 -5.02
N ILE A 233 -15.54 -3.49 -4.47
CA ILE A 233 -15.72 -2.98 -3.10
C ILE A 233 -15.03 -3.88 -2.08
N ALA A 234 -15.16 -5.19 -2.19
CA ALA A 234 -14.53 -6.12 -1.26
C ALA A 234 -13.00 -6.06 -1.31
N ARG A 235 -12.42 -5.99 -2.52
CA ARG A 235 -10.98 -5.86 -2.72
C ARG A 235 -10.46 -4.53 -2.17
N ALA A 236 -11.13 -3.42 -2.47
CA ALA A 236 -10.80 -2.10 -1.91
C ALA A 236 -10.78 -2.11 -0.39
N VAL A 237 -11.83 -2.66 0.23
CA VAL A 237 -11.89 -2.72 1.70
C VAL A 237 -10.73 -3.54 2.28
N ALA A 238 -10.34 -4.64 1.63
CA ALA A 238 -9.20 -5.44 2.09
C ALA A 238 -7.89 -4.69 2.00
N ASN A 239 -7.60 -4.11 0.83
CA ASN A 239 -6.36 -3.38 0.57
C ASN A 239 -6.22 -2.20 1.55
N GLU A 240 -7.30 -1.46 1.78
CA GLU A 240 -7.32 -0.25 2.62
C GLU A 240 -7.31 -0.56 4.14
N THR A 241 -7.76 -1.75 4.53
CA THR A 241 -7.71 -2.18 5.93
C THR A 241 -6.43 -2.91 6.29
N GLY A 242 -5.62 -3.31 5.29
CA GLY A 242 -4.44 -4.15 5.49
C GLY A 242 -4.77 -5.55 6.03
N ALA A 243 -6.03 -5.97 5.97
CA ALA A 243 -6.47 -7.26 6.48
C ALA A 243 -6.20 -8.37 5.46
N PHE A 244 -5.83 -9.56 5.92
CA PHE A 244 -5.66 -10.72 5.05
C PHE A 244 -6.97 -11.04 4.30
N PHE A 245 -6.94 -11.03 2.97
CA PHE A 245 -8.11 -11.20 2.14
C PHE A 245 -8.21 -12.62 1.58
N PHE A 246 -9.29 -13.32 1.92
CA PHE A 246 -9.62 -14.63 1.37
C PHE A 246 -10.80 -14.49 0.42
N LEU A 247 -10.56 -14.69 -0.88
CA LEU A 247 -11.58 -14.69 -1.91
C LEU A 247 -12.09 -16.11 -2.14
N ILE A 248 -13.39 -16.30 -1.96
CA ILE A 248 -14.10 -17.53 -2.26
C ILE A 248 -15.03 -17.25 -3.45
N HIS A 249 -14.81 -17.92 -4.58
CA HIS A 249 -15.79 -17.94 -5.66
C HIS A 249 -16.78 -19.10 -5.44
N GLY A 250 -18.08 -18.80 -5.30
CA GLY A 250 -19.11 -19.81 -5.06
C GLY A 250 -19.12 -20.95 -6.09
N SER A 251 -18.75 -20.67 -7.34
CA SER A 251 -18.60 -21.67 -8.40
C SER A 251 -17.40 -22.60 -8.23
N GLU A 252 -16.31 -22.15 -7.62
CA GLU A 252 -15.09 -22.94 -7.41
C GLU A 252 -15.23 -23.91 -6.23
N ILE A 253 -16.06 -23.54 -5.25
CA ILE A 253 -16.30 -24.37 -4.06
C ILE A 253 -17.27 -25.53 -4.34
N MET A 254 -18.15 -25.41 -5.33
CA MET A 254 -19.08 -26.47 -5.69
C MET A 254 -18.37 -27.60 -6.42
N SER A 255 -17.85 -28.58 -5.68
CA SER A 255 -17.23 -29.77 -6.25
C SER A 255 -18.27 -30.86 -6.55
N LYS A 256 -17.94 -31.77 -7.47
CA LYS A 256 -18.80 -32.93 -7.81
C LYS A 256 -18.74 -34.03 -6.75
N LEU A 257 -17.77 -33.98 -5.84
CA LEU A 257 -17.52 -35.01 -4.83
C LEU A 257 -18.17 -34.61 -3.49
N PRO A 258 -18.98 -35.48 -2.86
CA PRO A 258 -19.60 -35.18 -1.57
C PRO A 258 -18.54 -34.89 -0.49
N GLY A 259 -18.70 -33.80 0.27
CA GLY A 259 -17.87 -33.50 1.44
C GLY A 259 -16.60 -32.67 1.16
N GLU A 260 -16.14 -32.59 -0.08
CA GLU A 260 -14.93 -31.84 -0.44
C GLU A 260 -15.19 -30.31 -0.43
N SER A 261 -16.40 -29.89 -0.81
CA SER A 261 -16.82 -28.50 -0.76
C SER A 261 -16.82 -27.95 0.68
N GLU A 262 -17.33 -28.73 1.63
CA GLU A 262 -17.35 -28.39 3.06
C GLU A 262 -15.95 -28.40 3.69
N LEU A 263 -15.10 -29.33 3.27
CA LEU A 263 -13.71 -29.40 3.74
C LEU A 263 -12.93 -28.15 3.31
N ASN A 264 -13.07 -27.74 2.04
CA ASN A 264 -12.40 -26.54 1.51
C ASN A 264 -12.88 -25.27 2.21
N LEU A 265 -14.20 -25.13 2.42
CA LEU A 265 -14.74 -24.03 3.23
C LEU A 265 -14.14 -24.02 4.63
N ARG A 266 -14.07 -25.16 5.32
CA ARG A 266 -13.50 -25.24 6.67
C ARG A 266 -12.04 -24.79 6.69
N LYS A 267 -11.23 -25.23 5.72
CA LYS A 267 -9.81 -24.83 5.61
C LYS A 267 -9.64 -23.32 5.47
N VAL A 268 -10.42 -22.69 4.58
CA VAL A 268 -10.34 -21.22 4.38
C VAL A 268 -10.68 -20.47 5.67
N PHE A 269 -11.71 -20.90 6.41
CA PHE A 269 -12.05 -20.28 7.69
C PHE A 269 -10.98 -20.50 8.78
N GLU A 270 -10.31 -21.66 8.79
CA GLU A 270 -9.19 -21.91 9.71
C GLU A 270 -7.96 -21.07 9.37
N GLU A 271 -7.63 -20.92 8.10
CA GLU A 271 -6.53 -20.06 7.64
C GLU A 271 -6.80 -18.58 7.93
N ALA A 272 -8.02 -18.10 7.68
CA ALA A 272 -8.41 -16.75 8.03
C ALA A 272 -8.32 -16.48 9.54
N LYS A 273 -8.65 -17.47 10.38
CA LYS A 273 -8.51 -17.36 11.84
C LYS A 273 -7.05 -17.28 12.26
N LYS A 274 -6.14 -18.00 11.59
CA LYS A 274 -4.69 -17.95 11.87
C LYS A 274 -4.06 -16.62 11.44
N ASN A 275 -4.55 -16.04 10.33
CA ASN A 275 -4.05 -14.78 9.76
C ASN A 275 -4.89 -13.56 10.17
N ALA A 276 -5.54 -13.59 11.35
CA ALA A 276 -6.33 -12.45 11.80
C ALA A 276 -5.42 -11.21 12.05
N PRO A 277 -5.83 -9.99 11.64
CA PRO A 277 -7.12 -9.60 11.09
C PRO A 277 -7.32 -10.03 9.63
N ALA A 278 -8.47 -10.65 9.32
CA ALA A 278 -8.77 -11.20 8.01
C ALA A 278 -10.21 -10.93 7.56
N ILE A 279 -10.41 -10.80 6.25
CA ILE A 279 -11.68 -10.66 5.57
C ILE A 279 -11.88 -11.88 4.68
N ILE A 280 -13.00 -12.59 4.86
CA ILE A 280 -13.44 -13.66 3.95
C ILE A 280 -14.54 -13.07 3.08
N PHE A 281 -14.29 -12.99 1.78
CA PHE A 281 -15.27 -12.55 0.80
C PHE A 281 -15.78 -13.74 0.00
N ILE A 282 -17.09 -14.00 0.09
CA ILE A 282 -17.76 -15.06 -0.68
C ILE A 282 -18.52 -14.41 -1.82
N ASP A 283 -17.96 -14.53 -3.03
CA ASP A 283 -18.61 -14.10 -4.26
C ASP A 283 -19.62 -15.16 -4.71
N LYS A 284 -20.75 -14.71 -5.27
CA LYS A 284 -21.88 -15.57 -5.69
C LYS A 284 -22.37 -16.51 -4.59
N LEU A 285 -22.64 -15.96 -3.40
CA LEU A 285 -23.16 -16.71 -2.24
C LEU A 285 -24.44 -17.50 -2.55
N ASP A 286 -25.27 -16.99 -3.47
CA ASP A 286 -26.50 -17.63 -3.94
C ASP A 286 -26.26 -19.01 -4.58
N VAL A 287 -25.08 -19.26 -5.15
CA VAL A 287 -24.71 -20.55 -5.74
C VAL A 287 -24.49 -21.62 -4.67
N ILE A 288 -23.89 -21.25 -3.53
CA ILE A 288 -23.54 -22.18 -2.45
C ILE A 288 -24.62 -22.25 -1.35
N ALA A 289 -25.47 -21.23 -1.24
CA ALA A 289 -26.51 -21.15 -0.22
C ALA A 289 -27.89 -20.78 -0.81
N PRO A 290 -28.44 -21.58 -1.75
CA PRO A 290 -29.79 -21.37 -2.26
C PRO A 290 -30.85 -21.63 -1.17
N LYS A 291 -32.06 -21.08 -1.34
CA LYS A 291 -33.20 -21.42 -0.48
C LYS A 291 -33.46 -22.93 -0.53
N ARG A 292 -33.80 -23.54 0.61
CA ARG A 292 -33.95 -24.99 0.77
C ARG A 292 -35.25 -25.57 0.19
N GLU A 293 -35.97 -24.85 -0.68
CA GLU A 293 -37.19 -25.32 -1.33
C GLU A 293 -36.95 -25.53 -2.84
N GLN A 294 -37.24 -26.76 -3.30
CA GLN A 294 -36.96 -27.36 -4.62
C GLN A 294 -35.57 -28.02 -4.80
N LYS A 295 -35.35 -29.10 -4.05
CA LYS A 295 -34.76 -30.33 -4.62
C LYS A 295 -35.61 -31.52 -4.16
N SER A 296 -36.59 -31.89 -4.97
CA SER A 296 -37.10 -33.26 -4.98
C SER A 296 -35.97 -34.15 -5.51
N TRP A 297 -35.62 -35.16 -4.71
CA TRP A 297 -34.55 -36.11 -4.95
C TRP A 297 -34.83 -36.97 -6.19
#